data_AF-A0A934FQC4-F1
#
_entry.id   AF-A0A934FQC4-F1
#
_cell.length_a   1.000
_cell.length_b   1.000
_cell.length_c   1.000
_cell.angle_alpha   90.00
_cell.angle_beta   90.00
_cell.angle_gamma   90.00
#
_symmetry.space_group_name_H-M   'P 1'
#
loop_
_entity.id
_entity.type
_entity.pdbx_description
1 polymer ?
#
loop_
_entity_poly.entity_id
_entity_poly.type
_entity_poly.pdbx_seq_one_letter_code
_entity_poly.pdbx_strand_id
1 'polypeptide(L)'
;MTGDAASPGDAADGGPEAARAPFPESDSGTRAVPGETPRDEQDGDPRRKRRRKRREHGAHPEPRAPRDLPVRHAPPLRGPGQLASIAVRALAEMAECLLEVEGVDSLGRPRFLEIKLRVPLDVERDGGKASRQAVDQIVSRVRDVREHEAALKPGAVYCFFSGSANEPHSRPESPRQVFEGYGATGRPNFADFVTVAVERRAEGIDRLANGEDLVVTCVSMGRVLRTQQLHEFGAQSPVFRVLGQVDAGLYALTGRDEKAAFSFQLLRAQTLDGATRFRLHWVSGADLRDVADPMVPAILKRFQQRLDRESLRYQGLDATGKAGDDEEFVLPFLQELAKQLAGRARRAAQRTEHANERVDEGQRPTTKCWDDAREAGDDRILRDDEQGTFVVVGPKNRVHVFGADGKHVTSFVLAGAQVHRRVQEGRWHPAEPEDRGGFRLALRKRIGEGAAAPADGVRG
;
A
#
# COMPACT_ATOMS: atom_id res chain seq x y z
N MET A 1 10.62 60.44 44.32
CA MET A 1 10.64 61.55 43.34
C MET A 1 10.31 60.93 41.99
N THR A 2 9.02 60.68 41.70
CA THR A 2 8.05 61.60 41.03
C THR A 2 8.54 61.99 39.63
N GLY A 3 8.04 61.32 38.58
CA GLY A 3 6.94 61.78 37.69
C GLY A 3 7.52 61.74 36.25
N ASP A 4 6.83 61.59 35.12
CA ASP A 4 5.45 61.61 34.63
C ASP A 4 5.49 60.83 33.27
N ALA A 5 4.55 59.97 32.88
CA ALA A 5 3.19 60.23 32.39
C ALA A 5 3.10 61.15 31.14
N ALA A 6 2.83 60.57 29.96
CA ALA A 6 1.86 61.06 28.96
C ALA A 6 1.85 60.19 27.66
N SER A 7 0.74 59.48 27.45
CA SER A 7 0.15 59.16 26.12
C SER A 7 -0.71 60.36 25.64
N PRO A 8 -1.54 60.27 24.58
CA PRO A 8 -1.40 59.73 23.20
C PRO A 8 -1.69 60.84 22.14
N GLY A 9 -1.53 60.52 20.85
CA GLY A 9 -1.90 61.42 19.74
C GLY A 9 -2.80 60.71 18.72
N ASP A 10 -3.85 61.42 18.32
CA ASP A 10 -5.06 61.02 17.60
C ASP A 10 -4.94 60.70 16.10
N ALA A 11 -5.90 59.87 15.67
CA ALA A 11 -6.72 59.85 14.44
C ALA A 11 -6.34 60.65 13.17
N ALA A 12 -6.39 59.95 12.03
CA ALA A 12 -7.04 60.31 10.77
C ALA A 12 -7.04 59.04 9.88
N ASP A 13 -8.17 58.40 9.59
CA ASP A 13 -9.21 58.74 8.61
C ASP A 13 -8.68 58.80 7.16
N GLY A 14 -9.23 57.95 6.28
CA GLY A 14 -8.83 57.86 4.88
C GLY A 14 -9.08 56.49 4.22
N GLY A 15 -10.35 56.15 3.99
CA GLY A 15 -10.71 55.14 2.98
C GLY A 15 -10.57 55.70 1.55
N PRO A 16 -10.36 54.81 0.55
CA PRO A 16 -11.25 54.81 -0.61
C PRO A 16 -11.60 53.36 -1.02
N GLU A 17 -12.87 53.03 -1.22
CA GLU A 17 -13.68 53.25 -2.42
C GLU A 17 -13.77 51.95 -3.23
N ALA A 18 -14.98 51.39 -3.18
CA ALA A 18 -15.35 50.13 -3.79
C ALA A 18 -15.51 50.28 -5.31
N ALA A 19 -14.61 49.65 -6.08
CA ALA A 19 -14.80 49.44 -7.51
C ALA A 19 -15.65 48.19 -7.75
N ARG A 20 -16.95 48.40 -7.97
CA ARG A 20 -17.87 47.44 -8.58
C ARG A 20 -17.53 47.31 -10.08
N ALA A 21 -17.22 46.10 -10.53
CA ALA A 21 -17.14 45.76 -11.95
C ALA A 21 -18.38 44.94 -12.38
N PRO A 22 -18.85 45.11 -13.63
CA PRO A 22 -20.20 44.74 -14.05
C PRO A 22 -20.32 43.28 -14.51
N PHE A 23 -21.51 42.72 -14.27
CA PHE A 23 -22.02 41.51 -14.91
C PHE A 23 -22.26 41.72 -16.41
N PRO A 24 -22.02 40.71 -17.27
CA PRO A 24 -22.74 40.57 -18.51
C PRO A 24 -23.86 39.53 -18.38
N GLU A 25 -25.08 39.97 -18.63
CA GLU A 25 -26.25 39.16 -18.95
C GLU A 25 -26.20 38.63 -20.40
N SER A 26 -27.00 37.58 -20.65
CA SER A 26 -27.39 36.97 -21.93
C SER A 26 -26.28 36.14 -22.62
N ASP A 27 -26.53 34.94 -23.12
CA ASP A 27 -27.64 34.64 -24.00
C ASP A 27 -28.07 33.17 -23.99
N SER A 28 -29.38 32.99 -24.03
CA SER A 28 -30.11 31.74 -24.22
C SER A 28 -29.99 31.22 -25.65
N GLY A 29 -29.49 30.00 -25.83
CA GLY A 29 -29.31 29.36 -27.13
C GLY A 29 -29.85 27.94 -27.17
N THR A 30 -31.17 27.80 -27.03
CA THR A 30 -31.91 26.56 -27.29
C THR A 30 -31.82 26.25 -28.79
N ARG A 31 -31.06 25.22 -29.19
CA ARG A 31 -31.04 24.73 -30.57
C ARG A 31 -31.67 23.35 -30.65
N ALA A 32 -32.92 23.35 -31.10
CA ALA A 32 -33.65 22.19 -31.59
C ALA A 32 -32.95 21.60 -32.81
N VAL A 33 -32.91 20.27 -32.90
CA VAL A 33 -32.60 19.53 -34.13
C VAL A 33 -33.87 18.77 -34.53
N PRO A 34 -34.37 18.93 -35.77
CA PRO A 34 -35.56 18.27 -36.28
C PRO A 34 -35.28 16.83 -36.73
N GLY A 35 -36.34 16.02 -36.78
CA GLY A 35 -36.31 14.61 -37.12
C GLY A 35 -36.31 14.28 -38.61
N GLU A 36 -36.82 13.06 -38.87
CA GLU A 36 -37.06 12.40 -40.17
C GLU A 36 -35.80 11.80 -40.83
N THR A 37 -35.75 10.57 -41.34
CA THR A 37 -36.77 9.60 -41.80
C THR A 37 -36.13 8.19 -41.91
N PRO A 38 -36.94 7.12 -42.10
CA PRO A 38 -36.49 5.73 -42.11
C PRO A 38 -35.88 5.33 -43.46
N ARG A 39 -34.95 4.36 -43.44
CA ARG A 39 -34.53 3.65 -44.65
C ARG A 39 -35.00 2.21 -44.61
N ASP A 40 -35.86 1.95 -45.58
CA ASP A 40 -36.25 0.64 -46.10
C ASP A 40 -35.05 -0.15 -46.66
N GLU A 41 -35.18 -1.46 -46.45
CA GLU A 41 -35.02 -2.55 -47.42
C GLU A 41 -33.67 -2.96 -48.04
N GLN A 42 -33.59 -4.30 -48.13
CA GLN A 42 -32.95 -5.14 -49.15
C GLN A 42 -31.47 -5.50 -49.00
N ASP A 43 -31.23 -6.72 -48.50
CA ASP A 43 -30.56 -7.83 -49.20
C ASP A 43 -30.36 -8.97 -48.16
N GLY A 44 -30.70 -10.24 -48.36
CA GLY A 44 -30.70 -11.04 -49.58
C GLY A 44 -29.68 -12.18 -49.42
N ASP A 45 -30.00 -13.26 -48.67
CA ASP A 45 -29.26 -14.53 -48.82
C ASP A 45 -30.17 -15.77 -48.67
N PRO A 46 -30.46 -16.48 -49.77
CA PRO A 46 -31.34 -17.65 -49.79
C PRO A 46 -30.56 -18.95 -50.00
N ARG A 47 -29.76 -19.44 -49.05
CA ARG A 47 -29.08 -20.75 -49.21
C ARG A 47 -28.94 -21.56 -47.93
N ARG A 48 -29.94 -22.40 -47.63
CA ARG A 48 -29.78 -23.85 -47.26
C ARG A 48 -31.09 -24.46 -46.73
N LYS A 49 -31.97 -24.82 -47.66
CA LYS A 49 -32.89 -25.96 -47.52
C LYS A 49 -32.57 -26.93 -48.63
N ARG A 50 -32.04 -28.11 -48.32
CA ARG A 50 -32.20 -29.38 -49.07
C ARG A 50 -31.33 -30.48 -48.47
N ARG A 51 -31.93 -31.33 -47.62
CA ARG A 51 -31.79 -32.79 -47.71
C ARG A 51 -32.92 -33.49 -46.94
N ARG A 52 -34.03 -33.67 -47.67
CA ARG A 52 -35.05 -34.71 -47.45
C ARG A 52 -34.39 -36.09 -47.67
N LYS A 53 -34.54 -37.05 -46.76
CA LYS A 53 -35.63 -38.05 -46.68
C LYS A 53 -35.51 -39.18 -47.72
N ARG A 54 -35.06 -40.38 -47.28
CA ARG A 54 -35.27 -41.76 -47.80
C ARG A 54 -34.16 -42.65 -47.21
N ARG A 55 -34.31 -43.88 -46.68
CA ARG A 55 -35.28 -45.00 -46.65
C ARG A 55 -35.01 -45.74 -45.31
N GLU A 56 -35.98 -46.15 -44.51
CA GLU A 56 -36.73 -47.41 -44.53
C GLU A 56 -35.92 -48.72 -44.72
N HIS A 57 -36.18 -49.62 -43.75
CA HIS A 57 -35.95 -51.07 -43.64
C HIS A 57 -34.62 -51.59 -43.05
N GLY A 58 -34.75 -52.28 -41.91
CA GLY A 58 -33.81 -53.32 -41.49
C GLY A 58 -33.73 -53.56 -39.98
N ALA A 59 -34.43 -54.59 -39.51
CA ALA A 59 -34.15 -55.43 -38.34
C ALA A 59 -34.25 -54.84 -36.91
N HIS A 60 -35.24 -55.37 -36.18
CA HIS A 60 -35.35 -55.36 -34.72
C HIS A 60 -34.13 -56.03 -34.04
N PRO A 61 -33.56 -55.39 -33.00
CA PRO A 61 -32.92 -56.09 -31.90
C PRO A 61 -33.83 -56.07 -30.66
N GLU A 62 -33.85 -57.20 -29.96
CA GLU A 62 -34.60 -57.50 -28.75
C GLU A 62 -34.47 -56.46 -27.61
N PRO A 63 -35.47 -56.35 -26.72
CA PRO A 63 -35.43 -55.43 -25.59
C PRO A 63 -34.41 -55.90 -24.55
N ARG A 64 -33.26 -55.22 -24.50
CA ARG A 64 -32.35 -55.32 -23.35
C ARG A 64 -32.98 -54.63 -22.14
N ALA A 65 -33.02 -55.37 -21.04
CA ALA A 65 -33.47 -54.93 -19.72
C ALA A 65 -32.85 -53.56 -19.32
N PRO A 66 -33.61 -52.71 -18.59
CA PRO A 66 -33.15 -51.39 -18.20
C PRO A 66 -31.91 -51.52 -17.31
N ARG A 67 -30.77 -50.98 -17.78
CA ARG A 67 -29.62 -50.74 -16.92
C ARG A 67 -30.01 -49.64 -15.95
N ASP A 68 -29.90 -49.94 -14.66
CA ASP A 68 -29.98 -48.98 -13.56
C ASP A 68 -29.08 -47.77 -13.87
N LEU A 69 -29.72 -46.66 -14.25
CA LEU A 69 -29.06 -45.37 -14.28
C LEU A 69 -28.67 -45.04 -12.84
N PRO A 70 -27.41 -44.67 -12.56
CA PRO A 70 -27.02 -44.29 -11.22
C PRO A 70 -27.94 -43.15 -10.78
N VAL A 71 -28.67 -43.39 -9.69
CA VAL A 71 -29.51 -42.41 -9.02
C VAL A 71 -28.63 -41.18 -8.80
N ARG A 72 -28.89 -40.12 -9.57
CA ARG A 72 -28.26 -38.82 -9.34
C ARG A 72 -28.72 -38.40 -7.96
N HIS A 73 -27.89 -38.64 -6.95
CA HIS A 73 -28.11 -38.11 -5.61
C HIS A 73 -28.31 -36.61 -5.78
N ALA A 74 -29.54 -36.16 -5.51
CA ALA A 74 -29.85 -34.74 -5.48
C ALA A 74 -28.83 -34.09 -4.53
N PRO A 75 -28.16 -33.01 -4.95
CA PRO A 75 -27.20 -32.35 -4.08
C PRO A 75 -27.89 -32.02 -2.75
N PRO A 76 -27.20 -32.23 -1.62
CA PRO A 76 -27.79 -32.02 -0.30
C PRO A 76 -28.44 -30.64 -0.25
N LEU A 77 -29.69 -30.60 0.21
CA LEU A 77 -30.45 -29.36 0.37
C LEU A 77 -29.59 -28.37 1.15
N ARG A 78 -29.22 -27.26 0.50
CA ARG A 78 -28.38 -26.24 1.10
C ARG A 78 -29.12 -25.69 2.31
N GLY A 79 -28.52 -25.83 3.49
CA GLY A 79 -29.09 -25.25 4.71
C GLY A 79 -29.25 -23.74 4.59
N PRO A 80 -30.17 -23.13 5.35
CA PRO A 80 -30.45 -21.69 5.27
C PRO A 80 -29.21 -20.81 5.44
N GLY A 81 -28.24 -21.22 6.26
CA GLY A 81 -26.97 -20.51 6.42
C GLY A 81 -26.10 -20.50 5.15
N GLN A 82 -26.12 -21.58 4.36
CA GLN A 82 -25.35 -21.66 3.11
C GLN A 82 -25.98 -20.77 2.03
N LEU A 83 -27.31 -20.70 1.97
CA LEU A 83 -28.02 -19.80 1.06
C LEU A 83 -27.77 -18.32 1.43
N ALA A 84 -27.80 -17.97 2.71
CA ALA A 84 -27.47 -16.63 3.18
C ALA A 84 -26.03 -16.24 2.83
N SER A 85 -25.07 -17.16 3.03
CA SER A 85 -23.66 -16.93 2.67
C SER A 85 -23.47 -16.66 1.17
N ILE A 86 -24.17 -17.40 0.31
CA ILE A 86 -24.14 -17.19 -1.15
C ILE A 86 -24.69 -15.80 -1.51
N ALA A 87 -25.80 -15.39 -0.90
CA ALA A 87 -26.40 -14.08 -1.14
C ALA A 87 -25.46 -12.92 -0.73
N VAL A 88 -24.86 -13.01 0.46
CA VAL A 88 -23.89 -12.02 0.93
C VAL A 88 -22.66 -11.96 0.02
N ARG A 89 -22.15 -13.11 -0.43
CA ARG A 89 -21.00 -13.17 -1.33
C ARG A 89 -21.29 -12.50 -2.67
N ALA A 90 -22.45 -12.77 -3.27
CA ALA A 90 -22.86 -12.16 -4.53
C ALA A 90 -22.97 -10.63 -4.42
N LEU A 91 -23.51 -10.12 -3.31
CA LEU A 91 -23.58 -8.68 -3.06
C LEU A 91 -22.18 -8.06 -2.86
N ALA A 92 -21.28 -8.76 -2.16
CA ALA A 92 -19.90 -8.32 -1.97
C ALA A 92 -19.13 -8.27 -3.29
N GLU A 93 -19.20 -9.32 -4.12
CA GLU A 93 -18.58 -9.36 -5.45
C GLU A 93 -19.09 -8.24 -6.36
N MET A 94 -20.40 -7.95 -6.31
CA MET A 94 -20.98 -6.84 -7.07
C MET A 94 -20.46 -5.49 -6.60
N ALA A 95 -20.37 -5.27 -5.29
CA ALA A 95 -19.83 -4.04 -4.73
C ALA A 95 -18.33 -3.86 -5.05
N GLU A 96 -17.54 -4.93 -4.99
CA GLU A 96 -16.12 -4.91 -5.38
C GLU A 96 -15.95 -4.54 -6.85
N CYS A 97 -16.75 -5.15 -7.73
CA CYS A 97 -16.75 -4.84 -9.16
C CYS A 97 -17.10 -3.37 -9.42
N LEU A 98 -18.12 -2.83 -8.74
CA LEU A 98 -18.50 -1.42 -8.89
C LEU A 98 -17.45 -0.45 -8.35
N LEU A 99 -16.81 -0.76 -7.21
CA LEU A 99 -15.69 0.02 -6.68
C LEU A 99 -14.49 0.03 -7.64
N GLU A 100 -14.23 -1.09 -8.33
CA GLU A 100 -13.19 -1.19 -9.35
C GLU A 100 -13.49 -0.37 -10.60
N VAL A 101 -14.71 -0.48 -11.12
CA VAL A 101 -15.16 0.30 -12.28
C VAL A 101 -15.09 1.80 -12.00
N GLU A 102 -15.41 2.22 -10.79
CA GLU A 102 -15.36 3.62 -10.36
C GLU A 102 -13.95 4.09 -9.94
N GLY A 103 -12.93 3.22 -10.04
CA GLY A 103 -11.53 3.58 -9.82
C GLY A 103 -11.15 3.82 -8.36
N VAL A 104 -11.89 3.26 -7.41
CA VAL A 104 -11.59 3.38 -5.98
C VAL A 104 -10.34 2.55 -5.63
N ASP A 105 -9.33 3.20 -5.06
CA ASP A 105 -8.09 2.54 -4.65
C ASP A 105 -8.37 1.40 -3.64
N SER A 106 -7.57 0.36 -3.69
CA SER A 106 -7.61 -0.80 -2.79
C SER A 106 -7.48 -0.41 -1.31
N LEU A 107 -6.71 0.64 -0.99
CA LEU A 107 -6.60 1.24 0.35
C LEU A 107 -7.83 2.14 0.68
N GLY A 108 -8.49 2.58 -0.38
CA GLY A 108 -9.75 3.31 -0.44
C GLY A 108 -10.99 2.49 -0.04
N ARG A 109 -10.93 1.16 -0.19
CA ARG A 109 -12.13 0.33 -0.09
C ARG A 109 -12.67 0.25 1.35
N PRO A 110 -13.98 0.46 1.57
CA PRO A 110 -14.60 0.18 2.86
C PRO A 110 -14.58 -1.33 3.12
N ARG A 111 -14.41 -1.72 4.39
CA ARG A 111 -14.43 -3.14 4.78
C ARG A 111 -15.83 -3.74 4.74
N PHE A 112 -16.84 -2.90 4.94
CA PHE A 112 -18.24 -3.26 4.93
C PHE A 112 -19.04 -2.16 4.23
N LEU A 113 -20.09 -2.53 3.51
CA LEU A 113 -21.09 -1.62 2.99
C LEU A 113 -22.41 -1.96 3.66
N GLU A 114 -23.02 -0.97 4.32
CA GLU A 114 -24.34 -1.16 4.91
C GLU A 114 -25.42 -0.99 3.83
N ILE A 115 -26.19 -2.06 3.62
CA ILE A 115 -27.28 -2.11 2.64
C ILE A 115 -28.56 -2.51 3.38
N LYS A 116 -29.61 -1.69 3.24
CA LYS A 116 -30.93 -1.96 3.83
C LYS A 116 -31.79 -2.72 2.82
N LEU A 117 -31.73 -4.04 2.89
CA LEU A 117 -32.46 -4.91 1.97
C LEU A 117 -33.88 -5.21 2.46
N ARG A 118 -34.85 -5.06 1.57
CA ARG A 118 -36.19 -5.62 1.74
C ARG A 118 -36.29 -6.84 0.83
N VAL A 119 -36.39 -8.03 1.42
CA VAL A 119 -36.45 -9.30 0.67
C VAL A 119 -37.92 -9.70 0.52
N PRO A 120 -38.50 -9.66 -0.69
CA PRO A 120 -39.86 -10.11 -0.90
C PRO A 120 -39.94 -11.63 -0.78
N LEU A 121 -41.04 -12.12 -0.22
CA LEU A 121 -41.33 -13.56 -0.15
C LEU A 121 -41.86 -14.08 -1.50
N ASP A 122 -42.47 -13.20 -2.31
CA ASP A 122 -42.90 -13.47 -3.68
C ASP A 122 -41.86 -12.94 -4.66
N VAL A 123 -40.89 -13.80 -5.00
CA VAL A 123 -39.77 -13.44 -5.88
C VAL A 123 -40.25 -13.24 -7.32
N GLU A 124 -41.29 -13.94 -7.77
CA GLU A 124 -41.80 -13.83 -9.14
C GLU A 124 -42.43 -12.47 -9.39
N ARG A 125 -43.15 -11.95 -8.39
CA ARG A 125 -43.83 -10.65 -8.49
C ARG A 125 -42.92 -9.47 -8.17
N ASP A 126 -42.16 -9.57 -7.07
CA ASP A 126 -41.46 -8.42 -6.49
C ASP A 126 -39.93 -8.51 -6.59
N GLY A 127 -39.39 -9.66 -7.04
CA GLY A 127 -37.94 -9.90 -7.09
C GLY A 127 -37.21 -8.85 -7.92
N GLY A 128 -37.71 -8.51 -9.11
CA GLY A 128 -37.10 -7.49 -9.97
C GLY A 128 -37.08 -6.08 -9.36
N LYS A 129 -38.04 -5.74 -8.49
CA LYS A 129 -38.07 -4.45 -7.77
C LYS A 129 -37.05 -4.46 -6.61
N ALA A 130 -37.01 -5.54 -5.86
CA ALA A 130 -36.06 -5.71 -4.76
C ALA A 130 -34.60 -5.74 -5.25
N SER A 131 -34.32 -6.43 -6.37
CA SER A 131 -32.99 -6.43 -6.98
C SER A 131 -32.55 -5.05 -7.44
N ARG A 132 -33.43 -4.28 -8.10
CA ARG A 132 -33.13 -2.89 -8.50
C ARG A 132 -32.84 -2.01 -7.29
N GLN A 133 -33.67 -2.08 -6.25
CA GLN A 133 -33.44 -1.33 -5.02
C GLN A 133 -32.11 -1.69 -4.34
N ALA A 134 -31.70 -2.96 -4.37
CA ALA A 134 -30.41 -3.39 -3.84
C ALA A 134 -29.24 -2.82 -4.66
N VAL A 135 -29.33 -2.88 -6.00
CA VAL A 135 -28.35 -2.29 -6.91
C VAL A 135 -28.26 -0.79 -6.72
N ASP A 136 -29.38 -0.07 -6.70
CA ASP A 136 -29.42 1.39 -6.54
C ASP A 136 -28.80 1.82 -5.22
N GLN A 137 -29.05 1.08 -4.12
CA GLN A 137 -28.39 1.33 -2.84
C GLN A 137 -26.88 1.12 -2.95
N ILE A 138 -26.41 0.04 -3.55
CA ILE A 138 -24.97 -0.22 -3.71
C ILE A 138 -24.31 0.85 -4.59
N VAL A 139 -24.92 1.20 -5.73
CA VAL A 139 -24.41 2.25 -6.64
C VAL A 139 -24.36 3.60 -5.93
N SER A 140 -25.39 3.97 -5.19
CA SER A 140 -25.40 5.21 -4.40
C SER A 140 -24.24 5.21 -3.40
N ARG A 141 -24.06 4.12 -2.63
CA ARG A 141 -22.98 4.04 -1.65
C ARG A 141 -21.60 4.05 -2.32
N VAL A 142 -21.43 3.40 -3.47
CA VAL A 142 -20.18 3.42 -4.22
C VAL A 142 -19.87 4.83 -4.72
N ARG A 143 -20.86 5.60 -5.18
CA ARG A 143 -20.67 7.00 -5.57
C ARG A 143 -20.26 7.88 -4.40
N ASP A 144 -20.89 7.73 -3.25
CA ASP A 144 -20.52 8.52 -2.07
C ASP A 144 -19.09 8.17 -1.62
N VAL A 145 -18.70 6.88 -1.65
CA VAL A 145 -17.31 6.45 -1.43
C VAL A 145 -16.39 7.13 -2.45
N ARG A 146 -16.73 7.10 -3.73
CA ARG A 146 -15.93 7.73 -4.78
C ARG A 146 -15.75 9.23 -4.55
N GLU A 147 -16.77 9.95 -4.12
CA GLU A 147 -16.66 11.38 -3.83
C GLU A 147 -15.72 11.67 -2.65
N HIS A 148 -15.75 10.83 -1.62
CA HIS A 148 -14.81 10.92 -0.50
C HIS A 148 -13.38 10.52 -0.91
N GLU A 149 -13.22 9.53 -1.80
CA GLU A 149 -11.93 9.09 -2.33
C GLU A 149 -11.33 10.07 -3.35
N ALA A 150 -12.16 10.70 -4.19
CA ALA A 150 -11.72 11.67 -5.18
C ALA A 150 -11.01 12.87 -4.53
N ALA A 151 -11.37 13.18 -3.28
CA ALA A 151 -10.69 14.18 -2.48
C ALA A 151 -9.34 13.72 -1.89
N LEU A 152 -9.09 12.42 -1.83
CA LEU A 152 -7.88 11.80 -1.26
C LEU A 152 -7.03 11.17 -2.36
N LYS A 153 -6.42 12.03 -3.18
CA LYS A 153 -5.53 11.60 -4.26
C LYS A 153 -4.11 11.36 -3.73
N PRO A 154 -3.51 10.17 -3.91
CA PRO A 154 -2.14 9.90 -3.50
C PRO A 154 -1.16 10.95 -4.05
N GLY A 155 -0.25 11.41 -3.20
CA GLY A 155 0.73 12.44 -3.55
C GLY A 155 0.19 13.88 -3.53
N ALA A 156 -1.10 14.09 -3.27
CA ALA A 156 -1.73 15.41 -3.27
C ALA A 156 -2.47 15.71 -1.96
N VAL A 157 -2.69 16.99 -1.69
CA VAL A 157 -3.49 17.51 -0.59
C VAL A 157 -4.75 18.16 -1.15
N TYR A 158 -5.88 17.91 -0.51
CA TYR A 158 -7.13 18.57 -0.87
C TYR A 158 -7.03 20.08 -0.66
N CYS A 159 -7.36 20.85 -1.67
CA CYS A 159 -7.43 22.29 -1.58
C CYS A 159 -8.85 22.70 -1.22
N PHE A 160 -9.03 23.33 -0.06
CA PHE A 160 -10.34 23.82 0.39
C PHE A 160 -10.82 25.04 -0.39
N PHE A 161 -9.92 25.73 -1.09
CA PHE A 161 -10.27 26.84 -1.97
C PHE A 161 -10.93 26.37 -3.28
N SER A 162 -10.33 25.37 -3.94
CA SER A 162 -10.84 24.85 -5.22
C SER A 162 -11.80 23.66 -5.04
N GLY A 163 -11.90 23.10 -3.84
CA GLY A 163 -12.73 21.93 -3.56
C GLY A 163 -12.19 20.65 -4.24
N SER A 164 -10.89 20.55 -4.45
CA SER A 164 -10.29 19.49 -5.27
C SER A 164 -8.86 19.16 -4.83
N ALA A 165 -8.43 17.92 -5.04
CA ALA A 165 -7.04 17.48 -4.92
C ALA A 165 -6.33 17.31 -6.28
N ASN A 166 -6.98 17.72 -7.37
CA ASN A 166 -6.49 17.53 -8.74
C ASN A 166 -5.69 18.71 -9.29
N GLU A 167 -5.75 19.86 -8.62
CA GLU A 167 -5.09 21.06 -9.09
C GLU A 167 -3.56 20.95 -8.98
N PRO A 168 -2.79 21.63 -9.83
CA PRO A 168 -1.32 21.61 -9.75
C PRO A 168 -0.80 22.04 -8.37
N HIS A 169 -1.42 23.06 -7.77
CA HIS A 169 -1.07 23.56 -6.45
C HIS A 169 -1.47 22.63 -5.30
N SER A 170 -2.19 21.53 -5.56
CA SER A 170 -2.48 20.49 -4.56
C SER A 170 -1.31 19.52 -4.38
N ARG A 171 -0.22 19.65 -5.13
CA ARG A 171 0.91 18.73 -5.12
C ARG A 171 2.21 19.48 -4.86
N PRO A 172 3.19 18.83 -4.19
CA PRO A 172 4.54 19.35 -4.15
C PRO A 172 5.12 19.44 -5.58
N GLU A 173 5.84 20.52 -5.86
CA GLU A 173 6.52 20.74 -7.15
C GLU A 173 7.83 19.93 -7.24
N SER A 174 8.40 19.57 -6.10
CA SER A 174 9.65 18.81 -5.99
C SER A 174 9.49 17.60 -5.06
N PRO A 175 10.17 16.47 -5.33
CA PRO A 175 10.19 15.30 -4.45
C PRO A 175 10.65 15.58 -3.02
N ARG A 176 11.42 16.65 -2.79
CA ARG A 176 11.90 17.05 -1.45
C ARG A 176 10.90 17.89 -0.66
N GLN A 177 9.84 18.38 -1.31
CA GLN A 177 8.87 19.22 -0.64
C GLN A 177 7.87 18.38 0.16
N VAL A 178 7.52 18.90 1.33
CA VAL A 178 6.53 18.33 2.25
C VAL A 178 5.41 19.32 2.49
N PHE A 179 4.25 18.82 2.89
CA PHE A 179 3.11 19.66 3.26
C PHE A 179 3.42 20.41 4.55
N GLU A 180 3.40 21.73 4.51
CA GLU A 180 3.71 22.57 5.67
C GLU A 180 2.44 22.96 6.45
N GLY A 181 1.30 23.01 5.76
CA GLY A 181 0.03 23.45 6.31
C GLY A 181 -0.83 24.13 5.25
N TYR A 182 -1.95 24.70 5.67
CA TYR A 182 -2.83 25.49 4.82
C TYR A 182 -2.59 26.98 5.03
N GLY A 183 -2.63 27.75 3.94
CA GLY A 183 -2.75 29.21 4.00
C GLY A 183 -4.17 29.65 4.39
N ALA A 184 -4.39 30.97 4.47
CA ALA A 184 -5.65 31.58 4.89
C ALA A 184 -6.88 31.09 4.12
N THR A 185 -6.74 30.91 2.80
CA THR A 185 -7.82 30.47 1.91
C THR A 185 -8.00 28.95 1.87
N GLY A 186 -7.27 28.19 2.69
CA GLY A 186 -7.31 26.73 2.66
C GLY A 186 -6.60 26.11 1.45
N ARG A 187 -5.76 26.89 0.75
CA ARG A 187 -4.79 26.35 -0.21
C ARG A 187 -3.62 25.68 0.52
N PRO A 188 -3.16 24.50 0.08
CA PRO A 188 -2.04 23.83 0.70
C PRO A 188 -0.71 24.56 0.39
N ASN A 189 0.16 24.62 1.39
CA ASN A 189 1.52 25.14 1.29
C ASN A 189 2.52 23.99 1.37
N PHE A 190 3.58 24.10 0.58
CA PHE A 190 4.66 23.12 0.52
C PHE A 190 6.00 23.80 0.72
N ALA A 191 6.88 23.18 1.49
CA ALA A 191 8.21 23.69 1.79
C ALA A 191 9.26 22.58 1.65
N ASP A 192 10.52 22.95 1.41
CA ASP A 192 11.62 21.98 1.38
C ASP A 192 11.75 21.29 2.75
N PHE A 193 11.79 19.95 2.73
CA PHE A 193 11.82 19.16 3.95
C PHE A 193 13.00 19.47 4.86
N VAL A 194 14.18 19.77 4.32
CA VAL A 194 15.36 20.07 5.15
C VAL A 194 15.17 21.39 5.88
N THR A 195 14.62 22.41 5.21
CA THR A 195 14.25 23.68 5.85
C THR A 195 13.25 23.45 6.99
N VAL A 196 12.17 22.71 6.73
CA VAL A 196 11.16 22.37 7.74
C VAL A 196 11.77 21.62 8.92
N ALA A 197 12.66 20.66 8.66
CA ALA A 197 13.32 19.88 9.70
C ALA A 197 14.28 20.72 10.56
N VAL A 198 14.98 21.69 9.97
CA VAL A 198 15.83 22.65 10.69
C VAL A 198 15.00 23.57 11.57
N GLU A 199 13.96 24.19 11.03
CA GLU A 199 13.07 25.10 11.77
C GLU A 199 12.41 24.40 12.97
N ARG A 200 12.03 23.13 12.78
CA ARG A 200 11.40 22.31 13.82
C ARG A 200 12.41 21.59 14.73
N ARG A 201 13.72 21.80 14.55
CA ARG A 201 14.80 21.17 15.32
C ARG A 201 14.65 19.65 15.41
N ALA A 202 14.42 19.02 14.26
CA ALA A 202 14.16 17.59 14.18
C ALA A 202 15.33 16.76 14.74
N GLU A 203 15.01 15.65 15.41
CA GLU A 203 16.05 14.73 15.91
C GLU A 203 16.89 14.21 14.74
N GLY A 204 18.22 14.38 14.83
CA GLY A 204 19.16 13.94 13.80
C GLY A 204 19.43 14.95 12.68
N ILE A 205 18.86 16.17 12.74
CA ILE A 205 19.09 17.19 11.69
C ILE A 205 20.56 17.61 11.61
N ASP A 206 21.28 17.69 12.73
CA ASP A 206 22.71 18.02 12.75
C ASP A 206 23.55 16.96 12.03
N ARG A 207 23.20 15.67 12.22
CA ARG A 207 23.86 14.55 11.54
C ARG A 207 23.59 14.57 10.05
N LEU A 208 22.35 14.88 9.65
CA LEU A 208 21.99 15.04 8.24
C LEU A 208 22.77 16.20 7.61
N ALA A 209 22.91 17.33 8.34
CA ALA A 209 23.69 18.49 7.91
C ALA A 209 25.19 18.17 7.78
N ASN A 210 25.70 17.25 8.59
CA ASN A 210 27.07 16.71 8.50
C ASN A 210 27.27 15.69 7.37
N GLY A 211 26.25 15.47 6.52
CA GLY A 211 26.33 14.60 5.34
C GLY A 211 26.05 13.14 5.63
N GLU A 212 25.60 12.78 6.83
CA GLU A 212 25.21 11.40 7.12
C GLU A 212 23.90 11.02 6.39
N ASP A 213 23.88 9.82 5.81
CA ASP A 213 22.68 9.31 5.13
C ASP A 213 21.70 8.71 6.15
N LEU A 214 20.78 9.53 6.65
CA LEU A 214 19.74 9.12 7.58
C LEU A 214 18.36 9.66 7.21
N VAL A 215 17.33 8.97 7.71
CA VAL A 215 15.95 9.45 7.65
C VAL A 215 15.65 10.23 8.92
N VAL A 216 15.40 11.52 8.73
CA VAL A 216 14.86 12.46 9.72
C VAL A 216 13.34 12.38 9.68
N THR A 217 12.69 12.59 10.83
CA THR A 217 11.23 12.66 10.93
C THR A 217 10.78 13.83 11.78
N CYS A 218 9.71 14.51 11.37
CA CYS A 218 9.05 15.58 12.13
C CYS A 218 7.58 15.25 12.32
N VAL A 219 7.08 15.39 13.55
CA VAL A 219 5.65 15.22 13.85
C VAL A 219 4.99 16.58 13.98
N SER A 220 3.88 16.78 13.29
CA SER A 220 3.06 18.00 13.40
C SER A 220 1.60 17.64 13.64
N MET A 221 0.96 18.35 14.57
CA MET A 221 -0.46 18.16 14.87
C MET A 221 -1.35 18.92 13.89
N GLY A 222 -2.56 18.42 13.67
CA GLY A 222 -3.53 19.01 12.74
C GLY A 222 -3.80 20.48 13.02
N ARG A 223 -3.94 20.86 14.29
CA ARG A 223 -4.10 22.27 14.71
C ARG A 223 -2.97 23.18 14.24
N VAL A 224 -1.73 22.68 14.19
CA VAL A 224 -0.57 23.45 13.70
C VAL A 224 -0.68 23.66 12.20
N LEU A 225 -1.01 22.60 11.46
CA LEU A 225 -1.17 22.63 9.99
C LEU A 225 -2.32 23.53 9.52
N ARG A 226 -3.27 23.85 10.40
CA ARG A 226 -4.42 24.72 10.12
C ARG A 226 -4.34 26.08 10.80
N THR A 227 -3.22 26.42 11.44
CA THR A 227 -3.13 27.64 12.25
C THR A 227 -3.44 28.91 11.46
N GLN A 228 -3.05 28.97 10.19
CA GLN A 228 -3.33 30.11 9.32
C GLN A 228 -4.66 30.01 8.58
N GLN A 229 -5.33 28.86 8.61
CA GLN A 229 -6.54 28.60 7.83
C GLN A 229 -7.76 29.29 8.47
N LEU A 230 -8.50 30.07 7.67
CA LEU A 230 -9.73 30.69 8.14
C LEU A 230 -10.83 29.63 8.33
N HIS A 231 -11.72 29.86 9.30
CA HIS A 231 -12.77 28.90 9.68
C HIS A 231 -13.69 28.52 8.51
N GLU A 232 -13.98 29.46 7.61
CA GLU A 232 -14.79 29.25 6.41
C GLU A 232 -14.19 28.25 5.42
N PHE A 233 -12.87 28.05 5.46
CA PHE A 233 -12.16 27.07 4.65
C PHE A 233 -11.80 25.86 5.51
N GLY A 234 -12.59 24.79 5.43
CA GLY A 234 -12.20 23.46 5.91
C GLY A 234 -12.57 23.07 7.35
N ALA A 235 -12.92 24.02 8.23
CA ALA A 235 -13.30 23.68 9.62
C ALA A 235 -14.56 22.83 9.72
N GLN A 236 -15.46 22.93 8.73
CA GLN A 236 -16.66 22.10 8.59
C GLN A 236 -16.64 21.19 7.37
N SER A 237 -15.46 20.91 6.80
CA SER A 237 -15.41 20.04 5.62
C SER A 237 -15.94 18.65 5.96
N PRO A 238 -16.97 18.15 5.25
CA PRO A 238 -17.50 16.82 5.46
C PRO A 238 -16.54 15.73 4.94
N VAL A 239 -15.54 16.11 4.16
CA VAL A 239 -14.71 15.17 3.39
C VAL A 239 -13.67 14.49 4.29
N PHE A 240 -12.82 15.27 4.95
CA PHE A 240 -11.86 14.78 5.93
C PHE A 240 -11.27 15.92 6.76
N ARG A 241 -10.75 15.58 7.94
CA ARG A 241 -9.97 16.47 8.82
C ARG A 241 -8.58 15.89 9.06
N VAL A 242 -7.54 16.67 8.80
CA VAL A 242 -6.15 16.27 9.12
C VAL A 242 -5.96 16.30 10.64
N LEU A 243 -5.67 15.18 11.28
CA LEU A 243 -5.43 15.13 12.73
C LEU A 243 -3.96 15.35 13.10
N GLY A 244 -3.06 15.04 12.18
CA GLY A 244 -1.64 15.33 12.27
C GLY A 244 -0.88 14.67 11.14
N GLN A 245 0.43 14.84 11.10
CA GLN A 245 1.29 14.23 10.10
C GLN A 245 2.66 13.87 10.65
N VAL A 246 3.31 12.95 9.97
CA VAL A 246 4.74 12.68 10.08
C VAL A 246 5.41 13.03 8.76
N ASP A 247 6.20 14.08 8.75
CA ASP A 247 7.09 14.39 7.64
C ASP A 247 8.35 13.53 7.78
N ALA A 248 8.74 12.80 6.73
CA ALA A 248 9.89 11.91 6.78
C ALA A 248 10.68 11.91 5.47
N GLY A 249 12.00 11.91 5.59
CA GLY A 249 12.93 11.93 4.47
C GLY A 249 14.38 12.03 4.97
N LEU A 250 15.40 11.98 4.14
CA LEU A 250 15.36 11.91 2.68
C LEU A 250 15.50 10.45 2.23
N TYR A 251 14.47 9.89 1.59
CA TYR A 251 14.50 8.52 1.07
C TYR A 251 15.14 8.47 -0.31
N ALA A 252 16.04 7.51 -0.53
CA ALA A 252 16.53 7.20 -1.87
C ALA A 252 15.40 6.63 -2.75
N LEU A 253 15.36 7.07 -4.00
CA LEU A 253 14.43 6.55 -5.01
C LEU A 253 15.13 5.54 -5.93
N THR A 254 14.39 4.55 -6.40
CA THR A 254 14.89 3.51 -7.30
C THR A 254 15.18 4.11 -8.67
N GLY A 255 16.41 3.97 -9.13
CA GLY A 255 16.82 4.42 -10.46
C GLY A 255 16.90 5.94 -10.63
N ARG A 256 16.96 6.70 -9.52
CA ARG A 256 17.15 8.16 -9.53
C ARG A 256 18.17 8.58 -8.48
N ASP A 257 18.95 9.61 -8.79
CA ASP A 257 19.91 10.18 -7.84
C ASP A 257 19.25 11.16 -6.84
N GLU A 258 18.00 11.55 -7.11
CA GLU A 258 17.23 12.40 -6.22
C GLU A 258 16.71 11.64 -5.00
N LYS A 259 16.58 12.34 -3.87
CA LYS A 259 15.91 11.82 -2.68
C LYS A 259 14.56 12.49 -2.50
N ALA A 260 13.61 11.74 -1.95
CA ALA A 260 12.26 12.22 -1.69
C ALA A 260 11.97 12.35 -0.19
N ALA A 261 11.08 13.29 0.13
CA ALA A 261 10.44 13.41 1.41
C ALA A 261 8.92 13.16 1.23
N PHE A 262 8.30 12.69 2.30
CA PHE A 262 6.87 12.37 2.33
C PHE A 262 6.24 12.97 3.57
N SER A 263 5.07 13.59 3.40
CA SER A 263 4.17 13.89 4.52
C SER A 263 3.16 12.75 4.65
N PHE A 264 3.27 12.00 5.74
CA PHE A 264 2.32 10.94 6.11
C PHE A 264 1.24 11.53 7.01
N GLN A 265 0.10 11.89 6.44
CA GLN A 265 -1.01 12.53 7.10
C GLN A 265 -1.95 11.49 7.70
N LEU A 266 -2.36 11.71 8.94
CA LEU A 266 -3.42 10.94 9.59
C LEU A 266 -4.71 11.76 9.54
N LEU A 267 -5.72 11.21 8.87
CA LEU A 267 -6.97 11.87 8.56
C LEU A 267 -8.10 11.24 9.36
N ARG A 268 -9.02 12.06 9.85
CA ARG A 268 -10.37 11.66 10.25
C ARG A 268 -11.28 11.79 9.04
N ALA A 269 -11.88 10.69 8.63
CA ALA A 269 -12.98 10.66 7.69
C ALA A 269 -14.24 10.18 8.43
N GLN A 270 -15.41 10.54 7.92
CA GLN A 270 -16.65 9.88 8.31
C GLN A 270 -16.99 8.83 7.26
N THR A 271 -17.41 7.66 7.70
CA THR A 271 -18.07 6.73 6.79
C THR A 271 -19.43 7.28 6.40
N LEU A 272 -20.03 6.70 5.37
CA LEU A 272 -21.36 7.06 4.91
C LEU A 272 -22.47 6.82 5.94
N ASP A 273 -22.17 6.04 6.98
CA ASP A 273 -23.07 5.77 8.10
C ASP A 273 -22.77 6.69 9.29
N GLY A 274 -21.97 7.74 9.07
CA GLY A 274 -21.57 8.74 10.08
C GLY A 274 -20.48 8.26 11.04
N ALA A 275 -19.97 7.04 10.86
CA ALA A 275 -18.99 6.47 11.78
C ALA A 275 -17.60 7.06 11.54
N THR A 276 -16.92 7.46 12.62
CA THR A 276 -15.56 8.01 12.55
C THR A 276 -14.54 6.96 12.09
N ARG A 277 -13.72 7.23 11.07
CA ARG A 277 -12.62 6.37 10.64
C ARG A 277 -11.32 7.15 10.51
N PHE A 278 -10.21 6.53 10.94
CA PHE A 278 -8.88 7.08 10.75
C PHE A 278 -8.19 6.47 9.53
N ARG A 279 -7.47 7.31 8.80
CA ARG A 279 -6.76 6.91 7.59
C ARG A 279 -5.37 7.52 7.51
N LEU A 280 -4.43 6.72 7.03
CA LEU A 280 -3.13 7.17 6.60
C LEU A 280 -3.21 7.60 5.13
N HIS A 281 -2.80 8.82 4.87
CA HIS A 281 -2.64 9.40 3.54
C HIS A 281 -1.19 9.86 3.37
N TRP A 282 -0.64 9.80 2.16
CA TRP A 282 0.72 10.29 1.90
C TRP A 282 0.74 11.32 0.79
N VAL A 283 1.62 12.29 0.96
CA VAL A 283 1.81 13.43 0.08
C VAL A 283 3.29 13.54 -0.25
N SER A 284 3.63 13.60 -1.53
CA SER A 284 4.99 13.77 -2.02
C SER A 284 4.97 14.08 -3.51
N GLY A 285 6.03 14.74 -4.00
CA GLY A 285 6.33 14.84 -5.43
C GLY A 285 6.83 13.53 -6.06
N ALA A 286 7.07 12.49 -5.25
CA ALA A 286 7.47 11.16 -5.71
C ALA A 286 6.41 10.09 -5.39
N ASP A 287 6.43 8.99 -6.15
CA ASP A 287 5.60 7.83 -5.86
C ASP A 287 6.23 7.01 -4.72
N LEU A 288 5.41 6.59 -3.76
CA LEU A 288 5.86 5.74 -2.65
C LEU A 288 6.43 4.39 -3.15
N ARG A 289 5.99 3.92 -4.32
CA ARG A 289 6.50 2.71 -4.98
C ARG A 289 7.93 2.85 -5.49
N ASP A 290 8.36 4.09 -5.73
CA ASP A 290 9.72 4.36 -6.20
C ASP A 290 10.73 4.36 -5.03
N VAL A 291 10.28 4.36 -3.77
CA VAL A 291 11.18 4.32 -2.61
C VAL A 291 12.01 3.02 -2.60
N ALA A 292 13.33 3.16 -2.56
CA ALA A 292 14.25 2.02 -2.67
C ALA A 292 14.21 1.06 -1.46
N ASP A 293 13.75 1.50 -0.29
CA ASP A 293 13.56 0.61 0.87
C ASP A 293 12.15 -0.01 0.86
N PRO A 294 12.00 -1.31 0.49
CA PRO A 294 10.70 -1.98 0.44
C PRO A 294 10.04 -2.12 1.82
N MET A 295 10.78 -1.88 2.91
CA MET A 295 10.22 -1.90 4.25
C MET A 295 9.38 -0.67 4.58
N VAL A 296 9.58 0.46 3.89
CA VAL A 296 8.77 1.66 4.11
C VAL A 296 7.30 1.39 3.78
N PRO A 297 6.93 0.90 2.57
CA PRO A 297 5.55 0.47 2.29
C PRO A 297 5.02 -0.57 3.28
N ALA A 298 5.85 -1.52 3.73
CA ALA A 298 5.44 -2.54 4.71
C ALA A 298 5.14 -1.96 6.10
N ILE A 299 5.89 -0.95 6.56
CA ILE A 299 5.61 -0.22 7.80
C ILE A 299 4.26 0.49 7.67
N LEU A 300 4.05 1.25 6.59
CA LEU A 300 2.83 2.02 6.36
C LEU A 300 1.60 1.12 6.27
N LYS A 301 1.70 -0.03 5.58
CA LYS A 301 0.63 -1.02 5.51
C LYS A 301 0.24 -1.56 6.89
N ARG A 302 1.22 -1.93 7.73
CA ARG A 302 0.95 -2.41 9.10
C ARG A 302 0.38 -1.31 9.98
N PHE A 303 0.83 -0.07 9.79
CA PHE A 303 0.31 1.09 10.48
C PHE A 303 -1.17 1.33 10.14
N GLN A 304 -1.55 1.32 8.86
CA GLN A 304 -2.94 1.43 8.43
C GLN A 304 -3.82 0.31 9.03
N GLN A 305 -3.36 -0.94 9.01
CA GLN A 305 -4.09 -2.07 9.61
C GLN A 305 -4.31 -1.89 11.13
N ARG A 306 -3.36 -1.26 11.82
CA ARG A 306 -3.52 -0.90 13.23
C ARG A 306 -4.53 0.23 13.39
N LEU A 307 -4.44 1.28 12.58
CA LEU A 307 -5.41 2.39 12.59
C LEU A 307 -6.84 1.90 12.32
N ASP A 308 -7.05 0.93 11.44
CA ASP A 308 -8.37 0.37 11.18
C ASP A 308 -8.97 -0.28 12.44
N ARG A 309 -8.15 -0.97 13.25
CA ARG A 309 -8.61 -1.56 14.52
C ARG A 309 -8.94 -0.49 15.56
N GLU A 310 -8.08 0.52 15.68
CA GLU A 310 -8.27 1.61 16.65
C GLU A 310 -9.42 2.53 16.25
N SER A 311 -9.71 2.67 14.95
CA SER A 311 -10.90 3.36 14.45
C SER A 311 -12.17 2.70 14.97
N LEU A 312 -12.28 1.37 14.92
CA LEU A 312 -13.43 0.65 15.46
C LEU A 312 -13.60 0.84 16.96
N ARG A 313 -12.49 0.84 17.71
CA ARG A 313 -12.50 1.13 19.15
C ARG A 313 -12.95 2.56 19.41
N TYR A 314 -12.44 3.52 18.65
CA TYR A 314 -12.79 4.92 18.76
C TYR A 314 -14.26 5.16 18.43
N GLN A 315 -14.81 4.51 17.40
CA GLN A 315 -16.26 4.56 17.07
C GLN A 315 -17.13 4.14 18.26
N GLY A 316 -16.75 3.09 19.00
CA GLY A 316 -17.47 2.69 20.21
C GLY A 316 -17.43 3.74 21.32
N LEU A 317 -16.33 4.47 21.46
CA LEU A 317 -16.21 5.59 22.39
C LEU A 317 -17.05 6.79 21.94
N ASP A 318 -17.00 7.11 20.64
CA ASP A 318 -17.72 8.21 20.00
C ASP A 318 -19.24 8.01 20.13
N ALA A 319 -19.73 6.81 19.82
CA ALA A 319 -21.14 6.44 19.95
C ALA A 319 -21.67 6.49 21.39
N THR A 320 -20.78 6.38 22.39
CA THR A 320 -21.15 6.47 23.82
C THR A 320 -20.90 7.86 24.41
N GLY A 321 -20.49 8.84 23.60
CA GLY A 321 -20.14 10.19 24.05
C GLY A 321 -18.89 10.24 24.95
N LYS A 322 -18.08 9.18 24.95
CA LYS A 322 -16.84 9.05 25.73
C LYS A 322 -15.58 9.30 24.91
N ALA A 323 -15.73 9.60 23.62
CA ALA A 323 -14.62 10.02 22.79
C ALA A 323 -14.04 11.33 23.32
N GLY A 324 -12.73 11.35 23.55
CA GLY A 324 -11.97 12.57 23.85
C GLY A 324 -11.54 13.28 22.56
N ASP A 325 -10.55 14.18 22.68
CA ASP A 325 -9.97 14.88 21.55
C ASP A 325 -9.29 13.90 20.57
N ASP A 326 -9.71 13.94 19.29
CA ASP A 326 -9.14 13.14 18.21
C ASP A 326 -7.62 13.30 18.10
N GLU A 327 -7.11 14.53 18.21
CA GLU A 327 -5.69 14.85 18.06
C GLU A 327 -4.87 14.25 19.20
N GLU A 328 -5.41 14.28 20.42
CA GLU A 328 -4.79 13.62 21.58
C GLU A 328 -4.78 12.09 21.42
N PHE A 329 -5.89 11.53 20.92
CA PHE A 329 -5.99 10.10 20.65
C PHE A 329 -4.95 9.63 19.62
N VAL A 330 -4.71 10.41 18.55
CA VAL A 330 -3.83 9.97 17.45
C VAL A 330 -2.34 10.26 17.68
N LEU A 331 -2.00 11.19 18.57
CA LEU A 331 -0.62 11.62 18.82
C LEU A 331 0.35 10.45 19.11
N PRO A 332 0.03 9.47 19.97
CA PRO A 332 0.93 8.33 20.21
C PRO A 332 1.20 7.50 18.95
N PHE A 333 0.24 7.42 18.03
CA PHE A 333 0.41 6.69 16.78
C PHE A 333 1.34 7.43 15.82
N LEU A 334 1.21 8.76 15.72
CA LEU A 334 2.13 9.59 14.92
C LEU A 334 3.57 9.50 15.44
N GLN A 335 3.76 9.58 16.76
CA GLN A 335 5.08 9.43 17.38
C GLN A 335 5.69 8.04 17.13
N GLU A 336 4.87 6.99 17.22
CA GLU A 336 5.32 5.63 16.93
C GLU A 336 5.69 5.46 15.45
N LEU A 337 4.89 5.99 14.53
CA LEU A 337 5.21 5.96 13.09
C LEU A 337 6.54 6.68 12.81
N ALA A 338 6.75 7.86 13.37
CA ALA A 338 8.00 8.60 13.25
C ALA A 338 9.20 7.77 13.74
N LYS A 339 9.09 7.15 14.93
CA LYS A 339 10.13 6.27 15.47
C LYS A 339 10.40 5.05 14.59
N GLN A 340 9.37 4.43 14.03
CA GLN A 340 9.53 3.27 13.15
C GLN A 340 10.25 3.64 11.85
N LEU A 341 9.89 4.75 11.24
CA LEU A 341 10.51 5.26 10.02
C LEU A 341 11.98 5.65 10.25
N ALA A 342 12.27 6.43 11.30
CA ALA A 342 13.64 6.84 11.65
C ALA A 342 14.52 5.65 12.11
N GLY A 343 13.98 4.75 12.93
CA GLY A 343 14.68 3.58 13.44
C GLY A 343 15.00 2.52 12.36
N ARG A 344 14.24 2.50 11.26
CA ARG A 344 14.53 1.62 10.12
C ARG A 344 15.77 2.07 9.36
N ALA A 345 15.89 3.37 9.07
CA ALA A 345 17.04 3.93 8.39
C ALA A 345 18.33 3.68 9.17
N ARG A 346 18.30 3.89 10.49
CA ARG A 346 19.43 3.56 11.39
C ARG A 346 19.89 2.10 11.27
N ARG A 347 18.95 1.14 11.25
CA ARG A 347 19.26 -0.29 11.09
C ARG A 347 19.67 -0.67 9.67
N ALA A 348 19.22 0.07 8.65
CA ALA A 348 19.66 -0.09 7.27
C ALA A 348 21.12 0.36 7.14
N ALA A 349 21.44 1.55 7.66
CA ALA A 349 22.78 2.12 7.72
C ALA A 349 23.76 1.21 8.48
N GLN A 350 23.37 0.68 9.64
CA GLN A 350 24.20 -0.28 10.40
C GLN A 350 24.41 -1.61 9.65
N ARG A 351 23.44 -2.05 8.84
CA ARG A 351 23.60 -3.26 8.00
C ARG A 351 24.52 -3.00 6.80
N THR A 352 24.51 -1.78 6.26
CA THR A 352 25.39 -1.38 5.15
C THR A 352 26.79 -1.05 5.62
N GLU A 353 26.98 -0.55 6.84
CA GLU A 353 28.31 -0.33 7.41
C GLU A 353 29.05 -1.66 7.55
N HIS A 354 28.41 -2.69 8.11
CA HIS A 354 28.95 -4.06 8.05
C HIS A 354 29.08 -4.63 6.63
N ALA A 355 28.31 -4.15 5.65
CA ALA A 355 28.42 -4.60 4.26
C ALA A 355 29.55 -3.88 3.51
N ASN A 356 29.85 -2.63 3.88
CA ASN A 356 30.92 -1.78 3.36
C ASN A 356 32.26 -2.12 4.03
N GLU A 357 32.27 -2.39 5.34
CA GLU A 357 33.37 -3.06 6.04
C GLU A 357 33.71 -4.39 5.35
N ARG A 358 32.70 -5.15 4.89
CA ARG A 358 32.88 -6.40 4.12
C ARG A 358 33.40 -6.20 2.69
N VAL A 359 33.39 -4.98 2.15
CA VAL A 359 33.98 -4.62 0.84
C VAL A 359 35.41 -4.14 1.05
N ASP A 360 35.65 -3.33 2.10
CA ASP A 360 36.98 -2.83 2.48
C ASP A 360 37.88 -3.93 3.07
N GLU A 361 37.32 -4.96 3.71
CA GLU A 361 38.08 -6.13 4.21
C GLU A 361 38.47 -7.15 3.12
N GLY A 362 38.20 -6.87 1.84
CA GLY A 362 38.84 -7.55 0.72
C GLY A 362 38.37 -8.99 0.44
N GLN A 363 37.56 -9.11 -0.62
CA GLN A 363 37.24 -10.34 -1.38
C GLN A 363 36.56 -11.49 -0.59
N ARG A 364 35.24 -11.59 -0.72
CA ARG A 364 34.51 -12.83 -0.42
C ARG A 364 35.06 -13.97 -1.30
N PRO A 365 35.52 -15.09 -0.73
CA PRO A 365 36.05 -16.20 -1.51
C PRO A 365 34.93 -17.08 -2.06
N THR A 366 34.03 -16.51 -2.85
CA THR A 366 32.91 -17.24 -3.46
C THR A 366 33.38 -18.14 -4.60
N THR A 367 34.45 -17.77 -5.32
CA THR A 367 35.00 -18.55 -6.44
C THR A 367 35.64 -19.88 -6.03
N LYS A 368 36.02 -20.06 -4.77
CA LYS A 368 36.68 -21.28 -4.25
C LYS A 368 35.78 -22.19 -3.43
N CYS A 369 34.50 -21.83 -3.24
CA CYS A 369 33.62 -22.54 -2.33
C CYS A 369 33.40 -24.01 -2.70
N TRP A 370 33.24 -24.31 -3.99
CA TRP A 370 33.01 -25.67 -4.48
C TRP A 370 34.26 -26.55 -4.40
N ASP A 371 35.42 -25.99 -4.74
CA ASP A 371 36.73 -26.66 -4.62
C ASP A 371 37.01 -27.00 -3.14
N ASP A 372 36.89 -26.00 -2.27
CA ASP A 372 37.17 -26.14 -0.83
C ASP A 372 36.18 -27.11 -0.17
N ALA A 373 34.90 -27.13 -0.56
CA ALA A 373 33.90 -28.08 -0.07
C ALA A 373 34.11 -29.51 -0.57
N ARG A 374 34.62 -29.68 -1.79
CA ARG A 374 34.94 -30.99 -2.35
C ARG A 374 36.16 -31.61 -1.67
N GLU A 375 37.15 -30.79 -1.35
CA GLU A 375 38.43 -31.19 -0.77
C GLU A 375 38.42 -31.21 0.77
N ALA A 376 37.36 -30.70 1.40
CA ALA A 376 37.23 -30.68 2.84
C ALA A 376 37.23 -32.10 3.44
N GLY A 377 38.12 -32.28 4.42
CA GLY A 377 38.11 -33.40 5.33
C GLY A 377 36.86 -33.40 6.21
N ASP A 378 36.56 -34.56 6.76
CA ASP A 378 35.38 -34.82 7.61
C ASP A 378 35.37 -33.99 8.90
N ASP A 379 36.53 -33.58 9.38
CA ASP A 379 36.78 -32.69 10.52
C ASP A 379 36.49 -31.21 10.20
N ARG A 380 36.38 -30.86 8.92
CA ARG A 380 36.16 -29.49 8.43
C ARG A 380 34.76 -29.24 7.93
N ILE A 381 33.88 -30.23 8.05
CA ILE A 381 32.46 -30.13 7.74
C ILE A 381 31.70 -30.08 9.06
N LEU A 382 31.22 -28.89 9.38
CA LEU A 382 30.45 -28.61 10.58
C LEU A 382 28.98 -28.41 10.22
N ARG A 383 28.10 -28.57 11.20
CA ARG A 383 26.68 -28.28 11.11
C ARG A 383 26.33 -27.12 12.02
N ASP A 384 25.53 -26.21 11.48
CA ASP A 384 24.93 -25.09 12.21
C ASP A 384 23.45 -25.43 12.43
N ASP A 385 23.11 -25.87 13.64
CA ASP A 385 21.76 -26.31 14.00
C ASP A 385 20.76 -25.15 14.09
N GLU A 386 21.23 -23.92 14.35
CA GLU A 386 20.37 -22.74 14.44
C GLU A 386 19.73 -22.45 13.07
N GLN A 387 20.49 -22.66 11.99
CA GLN A 387 20.07 -22.35 10.62
C GLN A 387 19.85 -23.58 9.75
N GLY A 388 20.15 -24.79 10.25
CA GLY A 388 20.06 -26.03 9.49
C GLY A 388 20.99 -26.07 8.27
N THR A 389 22.19 -25.49 8.39
CA THR A 389 23.15 -25.36 7.29
C THR A 389 24.45 -26.11 7.55
N PHE A 390 25.16 -26.45 6.47
CA PHE A 390 26.50 -27.03 6.51
C PHE A 390 27.55 -25.92 6.39
N VAL A 391 28.56 -25.99 7.25
CA VAL A 391 29.66 -25.03 7.29
C VAL A 391 30.95 -25.76 6.96
N VAL A 392 31.56 -25.40 5.84
CA VAL A 392 32.84 -25.95 5.38
C VAL A 392 33.95 -24.96 5.69
N VAL A 393 34.97 -25.40 6.40
CA VAL A 393 36.17 -24.61 6.68
C VAL A 393 37.29 -24.98 5.71
N GLY A 394 37.49 -24.14 4.71
CA GLY A 394 38.55 -24.25 3.70
C GLY A 394 39.90 -23.66 4.15
N PRO A 395 40.95 -23.81 3.32
CA PRO A 395 42.27 -23.27 3.57
C PRO A 395 42.25 -21.74 3.81
N LYS A 396 43.21 -21.23 4.58
CA LYS A 396 43.27 -19.80 5.00
C LYS A 396 42.01 -19.34 5.77
N ASN A 397 41.38 -20.24 6.51
CA ASN A 397 40.17 -20.02 7.30
C ASN A 397 39.01 -19.42 6.49
N ARG A 398 38.93 -19.76 5.20
CA ARG A 398 37.76 -19.47 4.40
C ARG A 398 36.62 -20.35 4.89
N VAL A 399 35.47 -19.76 5.13
CA VAL A 399 34.28 -20.45 5.59
C VAL A 399 33.22 -20.33 4.52
N HIS A 400 32.66 -21.47 4.13
CA HIS A 400 31.62 -21.56 3.12
C HIS A 400 30.39 -22.20 3.74
N VAL A 401 29.25 -21.54 3.61
CA VAL A 401 27.98 -22.01 4.15
C VAL A 401 27.14 -22.56 3.00
N PHE A 402 26.60 -23.76 3.20
CA PHE A 402 25.78 -24.48 2.25
C PHE A 402 24.44 -24.87 2.88
N GLY A 403 23.39 -24.89 2.06
CA GLY A 403 22.14 -25.53 2.44
C GLY A 403 22.27 -27.06 2.49
N ALA A 404 21.29 -27.73 3.10
CA ALA A 404 21.21 -29.18 3.12
C ALA A 404 21.11 -29.81 1.71
N ASP A 405 20.65 -29.05 0.72
CA ASP A 405 20.59 -29.43 -0.70
C ASP A 405 21.93 -29.23 -1.45
N GLY A 406 23.00 -28.87 -0.74
CA GLY A 406 24.31 -28.61 -1.30
C GLY A 406 24.42 -27.27 -2.03
N LYS A 407 23.41 -26.39 -1.97
CA LYS A 407 23.49 -25.05 -2.59
C LYS A 407 24.36 -24.13 -1.75
N HIS A 408 25.30 -23.44 -2.40
CA HIS A 408 26.12 -22.42 -1.75
C HIS A 408 25.25 -21.22 -1.33
N VAL A 409 25.33 -20.85 -0.05
CA VAL A 409 24.59 -19.73 0.55
C VAL A 409 25.48 -18.50 0.64
N THR A 410 26.68 -18.64 1.21
CA THR A 410 27.61 -17.52 1.38
C THR A 410 29.03 -17.97 1.69
N SER A 411 30.01 -17.07 1.53
CA SER A 411 31.41 -17.28 1.91
C SER A 411 32.02 -16.06 2.55
N PHE A 412 32.88 -16.29 3.53
CA PHE A 412 33.61 -15.27 4.29
C PHE A 412 34.90 -15.87 4.86
N VAL A 413 35.76 -15.05 5.44
CA VAL A 413 36.98 -15.51 6.15
C VAL A 413 36.76 -15.27 7.64
N LEU A 414 37.11 -16.24 8.49
CA LEU A 414 37.14 -16.05 9.94
C LEU A 414 38.56 -16.21 10.47
N ALA A 415 38.88 -15.60 11.60
CA ALA A 415 40.08 -16.00 12.33
C ALA A 415 39.87 -17.42 12.89
N GLY A 416 40.91 -18.27 12.89
CA GLY A 416 40.80 -19.65 13.39
C GLY A 416 40.26 -19.74 14.83
N ALA A 417 40.61 -18.78 15.69
CA ALA A 417 40.07 -18.66 17.05
C ALA A 417 38.55 -18.46 17.10
N GLN A 418 37.96 -17.75 16.12
CA GLN A 418 36.51 -17.52 16.04
C GLN A 418 35.75 -18.79 15.64
N VAL A 419 36.34 -19.64 14.79
CA VAL A 419 35.77 -20.95 14.44
C VAL A 419 35.76 -21.85 15.68
N HIS A 420 36.90 -21.95 16.38
CA HIS A 420 36.98 -22.75 17.61
C HIS A 420 36.02 -22.27 18.69
N ARG A 421 35.87 -20.96 18.87
CA ARG A 421 34.93 -20.38 19.82
C ARG A 421 33.49 -20.79 19.52
N ARG A 422 33.06 -20.74 18.26
CA ARG A 422 31.70 -21.15 17.87
C ARG A 422 31.45 -22.65 18.06
N VAL A 423 32.50 -23.46 17.96
CA VAL A 423 32.42 -24.89 18.27
C VAL A 423 32.29 -25.11 19.79
N GLN A 424 33.09 -24.40 20.59
CA GLN A 424 33.03 -24.50 22.06
C GLN A 424 31.71 -23.98 22.65
N GLU A 425 31.15 -22.92 22.06
CA GLU A 425 29.85 -22.36 22.44
C GLU A 425 28.67 -23.25 21.97
N GLY A 426 28.93 -24.38 21.32
CA GLY A 426 27.91 -25.34 20.86
C GLY A 426 27.09 -24.85 19.67
N ARG A 427 27.50 -23.75 19.02
CA ARG A 427 26.79 -23.19 17.87
C ARG A 427 27.05 -24.00 16.61
N TRP A 428 28.30 -24.44 16.43
CA TRP A 428 28.69 -25.34 15.36
C TRP A 428 29.20 -26.64 15.96
N HIS A 429 28.80 -27.76 15.40
CA HIS A 429 29.34 -29.06 15.81
C HIS A 429 29.81 -29.85 14.58
N PRO A 430 30.72 -30.82 14.75
CA PRO A 430 31.06 -31.73 13.67
C PRO A 430 29.80 -32.38 13.10
N ALA A 431 29.64 -32.35 11.78
CA ALA A 431 28.49 -32.98 11.16
C ALA A 431 28.57 -34.50 11.32
N GLU A 432 27.43 -35.14 11.60
CA GLU A 432 27.35 -36.59 11.75
C GLU A 432 27.72 -37.33 10.46
N PRO A 433 28.22 -38.58 10.52
CA PRO A 433 28.60 -39.34 9.34
C PRO A 433 27.52 -39.42 8.26
N GLU A 434 26.26 -39.60 8.66
CA GLU A 434 25.11 -39.69 7.75
C GLU A 434 24.84 -38.35 7.06
N ASP A 435 24.85 -37.25 7.82
CA ASP A 435 24.65 -35.90 7.32
C ASP A 435 25.76 -35.48 6.34
N ARG A 436 27.02 -35.80 6.68
CA ARG A 436 28.17 -35.56 5.79
C ARG A 436 28.04 -36.35 4.49
N GLY A 437 27.59 -37.60 4.57
CA GLY A 437 27.32 -38.43 3.40
C GLY A 437 26.26 -37.81 2.49
N GLY A 438 25.13 -37.40 3.08
CA GLY A 438 24.04 -36.72 2.38
C GLY A 438 24.49 -35.41 1.72
N PHE A 439 25.22 -34.57 2.48
CA PHE A 439 25.79 -33.32 1.98
C PHE A 439 26.75 -33.55 0.81
N ARG A 440 27.70 -34.50 0.91
CA ARG A 440 28.65 -34.81 -0.17
C ARG A 440 27.95 -35.31 -1.43
N LEU A 441 26.87 -36.08 -1.32
CA LEU A 441 26.07 -36.52 -2.46
C LEU A 441 25.34 -35.35 -3.13
N ALA A 442 24.71 -34.48 -2.33
CA ALA A 442 24.04 -33.28 -2.83
C ALA A 442 25.02 -32.32 -3.51
N LEU A 443 26.20 -32.12 -2.92
CA LEU A 443 27.30 -31.33 -3.46
C LEU A 443 27.78 -31.86 -4.82
N ARG A 444 28.00 -33.18 -4.95
CA ARG A 444 28.40 -33.80 -6.22
C ARG A 444 27.35 -33.64 -7.31
N LYS A 445 26.07 -33.82 -6.97
CA LYS A 445 24.96 -33.62 -7.90
C LYS A 445 24.94 -32.19 -8.43
N ARG A 446 25.09 -31.19 -7.56
CA ARG A 446 25.12 -29.77 -7.94
C ARG A 446 26.33 -29.39 -8.80
N ILE A 447 27.52 -29.90 -8.48
CA ILE A 447 28.73 -29.67 -9.29
C ILE A 447 28.57 -30.32 -10.68
N GLY A 448 27.94 -31.50 -10.76
CA GLY A 448 27.62 -32.16 -12.03
C GLY A 448 26.58 -31.41 -12.87
N GLU A 449 25.53 -30.86 -12.24
CA GLU A 449 24.52 -30.03 -12.91
C GLU A 449 25.10 -28.71 -13.44
N GLY A 450 26.07 -28.10 -12.73
CA GLY A 450 26.75 -26.88 -13.14
C GLY A 450 27.76 -27.06 -14.29
N ALA A 451 28.32 -28.26 -14.47
CA ALA A 451 29.23 -28.58 -15.58
C ALA A 451 28.50 -28.90 -16.90
N ALA A 452 27.18 -29.12 -16.86
CA ALA A 452 26.35 -29.44 -18.03
C ALA A 452 25.78 -28.20 -18.76
N ALA A 453 26.04 -26.98 -18.28
CA ALA A 453 25.63 -25.73 -18.93
C ALA A 453 26.86 -25.08 -19.60
N PRO A 454 26.94 -25.01 -20.95
CA PRO A 454 28.02 -24.26 -21.59
C PRO A 454 27.81 -22.76 -21.39
N ALA A 455 28.93 -22.07 -21.17
CA ALA A 455 29.02 -20.63 -21.13
C ALA A 455 28.82 -20.05 -22.54
N ASP A 456 27.73 -19.31 -22.73
CA ASP A 456 27.52 -18.33 -23.82
C ASP A 456 26.54 -17.27 -23.27
N GLY A 457 26.72 -15.96 -23.44
CA GLY A 457 27.71 -15.27 -24.24
C GLY A 457 27.97 -13.85 -23.71
N VAL A 458 29.25 -13.48 -23.76
CA VAL A 458 29.70 -12.11 -23.99
C VAL A 458 29.62 -11.86 -25.50
N ARG A 459 28.98 -10.77 -25.89
CA ARG A 459 29.09 -9.96 -27.14
C ARG A 459 27.78 -9.19 -27.25
N GLY A 460 27.73 -7.90 -27.54
CA GLY A 460 28.69 -6.90 -27.97
C GLY A 460 27.86 -5.66 -28.31
#